data_AF-B3C6S8-F1
#
_entry.id   AF-B3C6S8-F1
#
_cell.length_a   1.000
_cell.length_b   1.000
_cell.length_c   1.000
_cell.angle_alpha   90.00
_cell.angle_beta   90.00
_cell.angle_gamma   90.00
#
_symmetry.space_group_name_H-M   'P 1'
#
loop_
_entity.id
_entity.type
_entity.pdbx_description
1 polymer ?
#
loop_
_entity_poly.entity_id
_entity_poly.type
_entity_poly.pdbx_seq_one_letter_code
_entity_poly.pdbx_strand_id
1 'polypeptide(L)'
;MKKLLFLFLLICCCACEEDRSVDPTLMPEATTTGENTLGCLIDGWVYTSGRYGIPSARFYDDEENHYVAIDAEVGIFSGLHLVIVNPRQGASCTYIDAVFDREDLEDGEAYITRMDGTIISGTFSGGSIKEGRFDIKYREKPEGGEAVY
;
A
#
# COMPACT_ATOMS: atom_id res chain seq x y z
N MET A 1 -48.48 17.76 18.65
CA MET A 1 -47.02 17.97 18.51
C MET A 1 -46.34 16.73 17.93
N LYS A 2 -46.59 16.41 16.65
CA LYS A 2 -46.08 15.17 16.00
C LYS A 2 -45.39 15.47 14.66
N LYS A 3 -45.74 16.60 14.03
CA LYS A 3 -45.08 17.11 12.81
C LYS A 3 -43.71 17.76 13.08
N LEU A 4 -43.48 18.28 14.29
CA LEU A 4 -42.17 18.83 14.68
C LEU A 4 -41.12 17.73 14.92
N LEU A 5 -41.55 16.55 15.39
CA LEU A 5 -40.66 15.40 15.63
C LEU A 5 -40.14 14.78 14.32
N PHE A 6 -40.97 14.79 13.28
CA PHE A 6 -40.58 14.33 11.93
C PHE A 6 -39.63 15.29 11.23
N LEU A 7 -39.71 16.59 11.51
CA LEU A 7 -38.81 17.59 10.93
C LEU A 7 -37.38 17.48 11.49
N PHE A 8 -37.24 17.10 12.78
CA PHE A 8 -35.94 16.86 13.41
C PHE A 8 -35.26 15.57 12.91
N LEU A 9 -36.07 14.56 12.53
CA LEU A 9 -35.56 13.32 11.93
C LEU A 9 -35.01 13.54 10.51
N LEU A 10 -35.60 14.46 9.74
CA LEU A 10 -35.17 14.78 8.37
C LEU A 10 -33.83 15.54 8.34
N ILE A 11 -33.55 16.35 9.37
CA ILE A 11 -32.34 17.18 9.47
C ILE A 11 -31.10 16.36 9.88
N CYS A 12 -31.29 15.21 10.54
CA CYS A 12 -30.20 14.26 10.85
C CYS A 12 -29.73 13.42 9.66
N CYS A 13 -30.38 13.53 8.49
CA CYS A 13 -30.04 12.80 7.27
C CYS A 13 -29.22 13.62 6.26
N CYS A 14 -28.75 14.82 6.64
CA CYS A 14 -27.66 15.46 5.92
C CYS A 14 -26.39 14.65 6.19
N ALA A 15 -26.26 13.53 5.47
CA ALA A 15 -24.99 12.89 5.23
C ALA A 15 -24.00 14.01 4.89
N CYS A 16 -22.88 14.05 5.61
CA CYS A 16 -21.70 14.75 5.12
C CYS A 16 -21.52 14.25 3.69
N GLU A 17 -21.75 15.09 2.70
CA GLU A 17 -21.17 14.85 1.38
C GLU A 17 -19.67 14.89 1.66
N GLU A 18 -19.07 13.72 1.83
CA GLU A 18 -17.62 13.62 1.88
C GLU A 18 -17.12 14.27 0.60
N ASP A 19 -16.27 15.27 0.80
CA ASP A 19 -15.55 15.89 -0.28
C ASP A 19 -14.81 14.78 -1.02
N ARG A 20 -15.30 14.43 -2.22
CA ARG A 20 -14.72 13.40 -3.07
C ARG A 20 -13.46 13.89 -3.75
N SER A 21 -13.02 15.13 -3.48
CA SER A 21 -11.70 15.56 -3.90
C SER A 21 -10.66 14.78 -3.10
N VAL A 22 -9.92 13.97 -3.83
CA VAL A 22 -8.78 13.24 -3.30
C VAL A 22 -7.68 14.24 -3.09
N ASP A 23 -7.24 14.42 -1.86
CA ASP A 23 -6.01 15.13 -1.58
C ASP A 23 -4.83 14.15 -1.71
N PRO A 24 -4.04 14.21 -2.81
CA PRO A 24 -2.92 13.30 -3.01
C PRO A 24 -1.79 13.56 -2.01
N THR A 25 -1.82 14.68 -1.28
CA THR A 25 -0.86 14.94 -0.18
C THR A 25 -1.02 13.98 1.00
N LEU A 26 -2.11 13.22 1.02
CA LEU A 26 -2.32 12.14 1.98
C LEU A 26 -1.51 10.87 1.65
N MET A 27 -1.02 10.73 0.41
CA MET A 27 -0.08 9.65 0.07
C MET A 27 1.25 9.87 0.80
N PRO A 28 1.91 8.78 1.24
CA PRO A 28 3.25 8.92 1.77
C PRO A 28 4.20 9.45 0.69
N GLU A 29 5.18 10.23 1.12
CA GLU A 29 6.27 10.66 0.25
C GLU A 29 7.00 9.44 -0.31
N ALA A 30 7.50 9.55 -1.55
CA ALA A 30 8.34 8.52 -2.13
C ALA A 30 9.72 8.58 -1.45
N THR A 31 9.90 7.79 -0.40
CA THR A 31 11.14 7.70 0.37
C THR A 31 11.89 6.42 0.07
N THR A 32 13.15 6.39 0.49
CA THR A 32 13.99 5.19 0.44
C THR A 32 14.68 4.96 1.77
N THR A 33 14.18 5.50 2.88
CA THR A 33 14.87 5.50 4.19
C THR A 33 14.40 4.38 5.11
N GLY A 34 13.38 3.63 4.71
CA GLY A 34 12.78 2.55 5.49
C GLY A 34 11.80 3.07 6.54
N GLU A 35 11.01 4.10 6.22
CA GLU A 35 10.05 4.72 7.15
C GLU A 35 8.85 3.81 7.51
N ASN A 36 8.75 2.64 6.87
CA ASN A 36 7.62 1.69 6.99
C ASN A 36 6.30 2.34 6.60
N THR A 37 6.27 2.92 5.41
CA THR A 37 5.09 3.53 4.83
C THR A 37 4.63 2.77 3.61
N LEU A 38 3.31 2.63 3.45
CA LEU A 38 2.68 2.21 2.21
C LEU A 38 1.47 3.10 1.95
N GLY A 39 1.25 3.49 0.71
CA GLY A 39 0.02 4.13 0.30
C GLY A 39 -0.32 3.89 -1.15
N CYS A 40 -1.60 3.94 -1.49
CA CYS A 40 -2.09 3.82 -2.86
C CYS A 40 -3.37 4.61 -3.12
N LEU A 41 -3.57 4.96 -4.38
CA LEU A 41 -4.77 5.57 -4.93
C LEU A 41 -5.57 4.50 -5.69
N ILE A 42 -6.68 4.07 -5.13
CA ILE A 42 -7.58 3.06 -5.71
C ILE A 42 -8.93 3.73 -5.97
N ASP A 43 -9.39 3.72 -7.23
CA ASP A 43 -10.69 4.26 -7.65
C ASP A 43 -11.00 5.68 -7.15
N GLY A 44 -9.96 6.52 -7.06
CA GLY A 44 -10.11 7.88 -6.55
C GLY A 44 -10.24 7.95 -5.02
N TRP A 45 -9.64 7.02 -4.28
CA TRP A 45 -9.51 7.09 -2.84
C TRP A 45 -8.08 6.75 -2.41
N VAL A 46 -7.53 7.53 -1.48
CA VAL A 46 -6.19 7.30 -0.92
C VAL A 46 -6.29 6.37 0.29
N TYR A 47 -5.51 5.30 0.26
CA TYR A 47 -5.39 4.31 1.30
C TYR A 47 -3.94 4.25 1.77
N THR A 48 -3.70 4.39 3.07
CA THR A 48 -2.34 4.44 3.63
C THR A 48 -2.21 3.58 4.87
N SER A 49 -1.03 2.98 5.08
CA SER A 49 -0.80 2.06 6.19
C SER A 49 -0.73 2.77 7.54
N GLY A 50 0.04 3.87 7.60
CA GLY A 50 0.16 4.83 8.71
C GLY A 50 -0.43 4.40 10.06
N ARG A 51 -1.62 4.92 10.39
CA ARG A 51 -2.27 4.66 11.69
C ARG A 51 -2.92 3.28 11.83
N TYR A 52 -3.10 2.57 10.73
CA TYR A 52 -3.77 1.28 10.70
C TYR A 52 -2.79 0.15 10.94
N GLY A 53 -1.58 0.22 10.36
CA GLY A 53 -0.54 -0.76 10.63
C GLY A 53 0.80 -0.44 9.99
N ILE A 54 1.79 -1.23 10.39
CA ILE A 54 3.14 -1.20 9.82
C ILE A 54 3.13 -2.17 8.62
N PRO A 55 3.41 -1.70 7.40
CA PRO A 55 3.51 -2.58 6.25
C PRO A 55 4.70 -3.52 6.41
N SER A 56 4.58 -4.73 5.87
CA SER A 56 5.62 -5.75 5.96
C SER A 56 5.97 -6.29 4.58
N ALA A 57 7.23 -6.70 4.42
CA ALA A 57 7.72 -7.37 3.22
C ALA A 57 8.28 -8.74 3.60
N ARG A 58 7.80 -9.79 2.92
CA ARG A 58 8.23 -11.18 3.11
C ARG A 58 8.85 -11.71 1.82
N PHE A 59 10.02 -12.31 1.96
CA PHE A 59 10.83 -12.82 0.85
C PHE A 59 10.71 -14.35 0.82
N TYR A 60 10.49 -14.89 -0.36
CA TYR A 60 10.49 -16.33 -0.59
C TYR A 60 10.83 -16.64 -2.05
N ASP A 61 11.30 -17.86 -2.29
CA ASP A 61 11.78 -18.30 -3.60
C ASP A 61 11.07 -19.59 -4.00
N ASP A 62 10.89 -19.78 -5.31
CA ASP A 62 10.65 -21.09 -5.91
C ASP A 62 11.82 -21.50 -6.82
N GLU A 63 11.64 -22.51 -7.67
CA GLU A 63 12.71 -22.97 -8.58
C GLU A 63 13.07 -21.95 -9.67
N GLU A 64 12.18 -21.03 -10.01
CA GLU A 64 12.31 -20.12 -11.15
C GLU A 64 12.43 -18.64 -10.74
N ASN A 65 11.82 -18.25 -9.62
CA ASN A 65 11.57 -16.86 -9.28
C ASN A 65 11.85 -16.53 -7.81
N HIS A 66 12.22 -15.26 -7.59
CA HIS A 66 12.33 -14.62 -6.29
C HIS A 66 11.14 -13.69 -6.06
N TYR A 67 10.46 -13.80 -4.93
CA TYR A 67 9.25 -13.02 -4.66
C TYR A 67 9.38 -12.14 -3.43
N VAL A 68 8.66 -11.02 -3.48
CA VAL A 68 8.43 -10.15 -2.32
C VAL A 68 6.95 -9.93 -2.14
N ALA A 69 6.35 -10.60 -1.16
CA ALA A 69 4.99 -10.31 -0.71
C ALA A 69 4.99 -9.07 0.17
N ILE A 70 4.17 -8.09 -0.17
CA ILE A 70 3.93 -6.88 0.63
C ILE A 70 2.52 -6.96 1.20
N ASP A 71 2.42 -6.80 2.51
CA ASP A 71 1.18 -6.80 3.27
C ASP A 71 1.05 -5.46 4.03
N ALA A 72 -0.11 -4.81 3.95
CA ALA A 72 -0.38 -3.57 4.69
C ALA A 72 -1.85 -3.47 5.13
N GLU A 73 -2.08 -3.12 6.38
CA GLU A 73 -3.39 -2.65 6.85
C GLU A 73 -3.56 -1.19 6.43
N VAL A 74 -4.55 -0.87 5.60
CA VAL A 74 -4.75 0.48 5.03
C VAL A 74 -6.11 1.10 5.38
N GLY A 75 -6.87 0.42 6.25
CA GLY A 75 -8.14 0.83 6.82
C GLY A 75 -8.54 -0.08 7.98
N ILE A 76 -9.63 0.24 8.68
CA ILE A 76 -10.09 -0.54 9.86
C ILE A 76 -10.41 -2.01 9.50
N PHE A 77 -10.89 -2.24 8.28
CA PHE A 77 -11.22 -3.58 7.78
C PHE A 77 -10.56 -3.89 6.43
N SER A 78 -9.73 -2.98 5.92
CA SER A 78 -9.17 -3.03 4.58
C SER A 78 -7.67 -3.29 4.66
N GLY A 79 -7.24 -4.38 4.04
CA GLY A 79 -5.84 -4.68 3.80
C GLY A 79 -5.51 -4.56 2.32
N LEU A 80 -4.24 -4.29 2.04
CA LEU A 80 -3.65 -4.42 0.71
C LEU A 80 -2.60 -5.52 0.76
N HIS A 81 -2.69 -6.45 -0.18
CA HIS A 81 -1.67 -7.45 -0.47
C HIS A 81 -1.22 -7.30 -1.92
N LEU A 82 0.07 -7.53 -2.20
CA LEU A 82 0.61 -7.74 -3.54
C LEU A 82 1.91 -8.53 -3.47
N VAL A 83 2.25 -9.24 -4.56
CA VAL A 83 3.48 -10.03 -4.67
C VAL A 83 4.32 -9.52 -5.84
N ILE A 84 5.50 -9.00 -5.55
CA ILE A 84 6.44 -8.54 -6.58
C ILE A 84 7.29 -9.71 -7.06
N VAL A 85 7.37 -9.89 -8.39
CA VAL A 85 8.09 -10.98 -9.05
C VAL A 85 9.45 -10.52 -9.53
N ASN A 86 10.51 -11.20 -9.10
CA ASN A 86 11.92 -10.93 -9.44
C ASN A 86 12.34 -9.46 -9.28
N PRO A 87 12.11 -8.83 -8.11
CA PRO A 87 12.44 -7.42 -7.92
C PRO A 87 13.95 -7.18 -8.05
N ARG A 88 14.31 -6.09 -8.73
CA ARG A 88 15.69 -5.63 -8.88
C ARG A 88 15.77 -4.13 -8.69
N GLN A 89 16.69 -3.67 -7.84
CA GLN A 89 16.89 -2.24 -7.61
C GLN A 89 17.18 -1.51 -8.93
N GLY A 90 16.46 -0.41 -9.16
CA GLY A 90 16.56 0.42 -10.36
C GLY A 90 15.83 -0.16 -11.58
N ALA A 91 14.95 -1.15 -11.40
CA ALA A 91 14.21 -1.76 -12.50
C ALA A 91 12.71 -1.86 -12.21
N SER A 92 11.95 -1.87 -13.30
CA SER A 92 10.56 -2.28 -13.31
C SER A 92 10.43 -3.79 -13.29
N CYS A 93 9.39 -4.27 -12.62
CA CYS A 93 9.03 -5.68 -12.50
C CYS A 93 7.51 -5.82 -12.36
N THR A 94 7.00 -7.04 -12.54
CA THR A 94 5.57 -7.32 -12.39
C THR A 94 5.24 -7.51 -10.91
N TYR A 95 4.06 -7.03 -10.49
CA TYR A 95 3.41 -7.57 -9.29
C TYR A 95 2.17 -8.39 -9.68
N ILE A 96 1.89 -9.42 -8.89
CA ILE A 96 0.77 -10.35 -9.03
C ILE A 96 0.04 -10.49 -7.68
N ASP A 97 -1.08 -11.24 -7.68
CA ASP A 97 -1.87 -11.55 -6.48
C ASP A 97 -2.24 -10.29 -5.68
N ALA A 98 -2.56 -9.20 -6.39
CA ALA A 98 -2.98 -7.99 -5.73
C ALA A 98 -4.39 -8.17 -5.16
N VAL A 99 -4.57 -7.90 -3.87
CA VAL A 99 -5.86 -8.01 -3.18
C VAL A 99 -6.09 -6.76 -2.36
N PHE A 100 -7.27 -6.16 -2.50
CA PHE A 100 -7.72 -5.03 -1.68
C PHE A 100 -9.11 -5.30 -1.14
N ASP A 101 -9.29 -5.17 0.18
CA ASP A 101 -10.58 -5.40 0.86
C ASP A 101 -11.25 -6.74 0.50
N ARG A 102 -10.43 -7.80 0.32
CA ARG A 102 -10.84 -9.16 -0.07
C ARG A 102 -11.32 -9.29 -1.52
N GLU A 103 -11.13 -8.26 -2.34
CA GLU A 103 -11.36 -8.31 -3.78
C GLU A 103 -10.02 -8.42 -4.50
N ASP A 104 -9.96 -9.35 -5.47
CA ASP A 104 -8.81 -9.48 -6.35
C ASP A 104 -8.72 -8.26 -7.26
N LEU A 105 -7.53 -7.69 -7.33
CA LEU A 105 -7.17 -6.60 -8.23
C LEU A 105 -6.36 -7.15 -9.42
N GLU A 106 -6.31 -6.38 -10.50
CA GLU A 106 -5.47 -6.72 -11.64
C GLU A 106 -3.98 -6.63 -11.27
N ASP A 107 -3.20 -7.54 -11.84
CA ASP A 107 -1.74 -7.47 -11.87
C ASP A 107 -1.25 -6.14 -12.44
N GLY A 108 -0.02 -5.78 -12.11
CA GLY A 108 0.54 -4.51 -12.56
C GLY A 108 2.06 -4.47 -12.52
N GLU A 109 2.58 -3.26 -12.52
CA GLU A 109 4.00 -2.98 -12.57
C GLU A 109 4.45 -2.29 -11.27
N ALA A 110 5.61 -2.71 -10.78
CA ALA A 110 6.32 -2.07 -9.68
C ALA A 110 7.70 -1.62 -10.15
N TYR A 111 8.11 -0.41 -9.79
CA TYR A 111 9.47 0.10 -9.97
C TYR A 111 10.20 0.14 -8.63
N ILE A 112 11.32 -0.57 -8.53
CA ILE A 112 12.06 -0.73 -7.28
C ILE A 112 13.12 0.37 -7.17
N THR A 113 12.93 1.31 -6.26
CA THR A 113 13.89 2.42 -6.04
C THR A 113 15.04 2.01 -5.12
N ARG A 114 14.78 1.14 -4.13
CA ARG A 114 15.81 0.60 -3.20
C ARG A 114 15.51 -0.86 -2.88
N MET A 115 16.54 -1.69 -2.85
CA MET A 115 16.49 -3.07 -2.36
C MET A 115 17.90 -3.49 -1.93
N ASP A 116 18.25 -3.22 -0.67
CA ASP A 116 19.64 -3.27 -0.21
C ASP A 116 19.93 -4.33 0.88
N GLY A 117 19.01 -5.29 1.05
CA GLY A 117 19.09 -6.30 2.09
C GLY A 117 18.49 -5.87 3.43
N THR A 118 18.11 -4.59 3.58
CA THR A 118 17.46 -4.07 4.79
C THR A 118 16.17 -3.29 4.52
N ILE A 119 16.12 -2.59 3.40
CA ILE A 119 15.01 -1.75 2.98
C ILE A 119 14.61 -2.14 1.56
N ILE A 120 13.30 -2.24 1.32
CA ILE A 120 12.72 -2.30 -0.02
C ILE A 120 11.79 -1.10 -0.20
N SER A 121 11.99 -0.35 -1.27
CA SER A 121 11.21 0.84 -1.57
C SER A 121 10.88 0.87 -3.06
N GLY A 122 9.75 1.47 -3.41
CA GLY A 122 9.33 1.53 -4.79
C GLY A 122 7.97 2.19 -5.00
N THR A 123 7.58 2.24 -6.27
CA THR A 123 6.25 2.67 -6.71
C THR A 123 5.55 1.52 -7.43
N PHE A 124 4.22 1.52 -7.46
CA PHE A 124 3.46 0.50 -8.18
C PHE A 124 2.16 1.07 -8.75
N SER A 125 1.69 0.47 -9.85
CA SER A 125 0.41 0.82 -10.49
C SER A 125 -0.07 -0.30 -11.39
N GLY A 126 -1.37 -0.42 -11.58
CA GLY A 126 -2.02 -1.45 -12.40
C GLY A 126 -3.51 -1.54 -12.09
N GLY A 127 -4.33 -1.80 -13.12
CA GLY A 127 -5.79 -1.84 -12.99
C GLY A 127 -6.41 -0.61 -12.32
N SER A 128 -7.05 -0.85 -11.17
CA SER A 128 -7.68 0.17 -10.32
C SER A 128 -6.67 0.99 -9.50
N ILE A 129 -5.47 0.47 -9.27
CA ILE A 129 -4.38 1.18 -8.56
C ILE A 129 -3.72 2.17 -9.52
N LYS A 130 -4.00 3.47 -9.35
CA LYS A 130 -3.46 4.53 -10.22
C LYS A 130 -2.06 4.97 -9.82
N GLU A 131 -1.80 5.00 -8.52
CA GLU A 131 -0.49 5.33 -7.98
C GLU A 131 -0.32 4.63 -6.63
N GLY A 132 0.81 3.98 -6.43
CA GLY A 132 1.17 3.28 -5.21
C GLY A 132 2.63 3.55 -4.85
N ARG A 133 2.92 3.61 -3.54
CA ARG A 133 4.25 3.85 -3.00
C ARG A 133 4.47 2.96 -1.77
N PHE A 134 5.66 2.43 -1.62
CA PHE A 134 6.07 1.71 -0.41
C PHE A 134 7.53 2.01 -0.06
N ASP A 135 7.82 2.03 1.23
CA ASP A 135 9.16 2.15 1.80
C ASP A 135 9.21 1.33 3.10
N ILE A 136 9.75 0.12 3.03
CA ILE A 136 9.60 -0.92 4.07
C ILE A 136 10.97 -1.37 4.53
N LYS A 137 11.21 -1.29 5.85
CA LYS A 137 12.37 -1.92 6.49
C LYS A 137 11.98 -3.35 6.89
N TYR A 138 12.66 -4.33 6.30
CA TYR A 138 12.34 -5.76 6.49
C TYR A 138 13.43 -6.57 7.19
N ARG A 139 14.60 -5.96 7.42
CA ARG A 139 15.68 -6.57 8.19
C ARG A 139 16.42 -5.51 9.00
N GLU A 140 16.87 -5.89 10.19
CA GLU A 140 17.83 -5.09 10.93
C GLU A 140 19.21 -5.17 10.26
N LYS A 141 19.94 -4.05 10.24
CA LYS A 141 21.34 -4.07 9.79
C LYS A 141 22.12 -5.01 10.70
N PRO A 142 22.84 -6.03 10.19
CA PRO A 142 23.71 -6.82 11.03
C PRO A 142 24.76 -5.90 11.66
N GLU A 143 24.91 -5.96 12.98
CA GLU A 143 26.03 -5.32 13.65
C GLU A 143 27.33 -6.04 13.21
N GLY A 144 28.00 -5.49 12.20
CA GLY A 144 29.38 -5.86 11.87
C GLY A 144 29.61 -7.07 10.95
N GLY A 145 28.95 -7.17 9.79
CA GLY A 145 29.36 -8.12 8.75
C GLY A 145 28.69 -7.89 7.41
N GLU A 146 29.47 -7.91 6.32
CA GLU A 146 28.98 -7.86 4.94
C GLU A 146 27.92 -8.94 4.69
N ALA A 147 26.78 -8.52 4.17
CA ALA A 147 25.79 -9.43 3.61
C ALA A 147 26.38 -10.02 2.32
N VAL A 148 26.68 -11.32 2.35
CA VAL A 148 27.01 -12.09 1.16
C VAL A 148 25.68 -12.40 0.46
N TYR A 149 25.55 -11.93 -0.78
CA TYR A 149 24.48 -12.28 -1.71
C TYR A 149 24.76 -13.62 -2.37
#